data_AF-A0A507CWL9-F1
#
_entry.id   AF-A0A507CWL9-F1
#
_cell.length_a   1.000
_cell.length_b   1.000
_cell.length_c   1.000
_cell.angle_alpha   90.00
_cell.angle_beta   90.00
_cell.angle_gamma   90.00
#
_symmetry.space_group_name_H-M   'P 1'
#
loop_
_entity.id
_entity.type
_entity.pdbx_description
1 polymer ?
#
loop_
_entity_poly.entity_id
_entity_poly.type
_entity_poly.pdbx_seq_one_letter_code
_entity_poly.pdbx_strand_id
1 'polypeptide(L)'
;MPNSAVSPRKMSCAARGASYASRERGDTSTPALSGDTLRLIKAMMKTAKLTHRQQHILDACLLDTQPPALPTSFPPSSLQCPPISDPPKPKPARLTYDPKAPCRRTYEDIVRSGAYQVDAFRPTPKRDSSIEKRKLQNLMATGKPSGDDDDDDDKSAAPRPHSYYPHDDADYEDDEFGRLLAEVRERKEWLNDMKDLGALKREDETRTTAEIALRLSRLEQLHKARP
;
A
#
# COMPACT_ATOMS: atom_id res chain seq x y z
N MET A 1 20.15 -18.38 -84.90
CA MET A 1 20.13 -17.15 -85.72
C MET A 1 18.68 -16.78 -85.96
N PRO A 2 18.23 -15.50 -85.90
CA PRO A 2 19.02 -14.28 -85.73
C PRO A 2 18.47 -13.24 -84.70
N ASN A 3 19.41 -12.55 -84.06
CA ASN A 3 19.64 -11.09 -84.01
C ASN A 3 18.46 -10.10 -83.91
N SER A 4 18.56 -9.18 -82.95
CA SER A 4 18.89 -7.75 -83.17
C SER A 4 18.51 -6.94 -81.91
N ALA A 5 19.45 -6.29 -81.22
CA ALA A 5 20.19 -5.09 -81.59
C ALA A 5 19.40 -3.78 -81.33
N VAL A 6 19.99 -2.96 -80.47
CA VAL A 6 20.26 -1.53 -80.69
C VAL A 6 19.12 -0.51 -80.43
N SER A 7 19.44 0.39 -79.49
CA SER A 7 18.97 1.77 -79.22
C SER A 7 18.96 2.65 -80.49
N PRO A 8 18.81 3.99 -80.51
CA PRO A 8 18.20 4.99 -79.61
C PRO A 8 17.15 5.85 -80.37
N ARG A 9 16.53 6.84 -79.71
CA ARG A 9 16.37 8.22 -80.25
C ARG A 9 15.68 9.14 -79.25
N LYS A 10 16.44 10.14 -78.80
CA LYS A 10 15.94 11.41 -78.23
C LYS A 10 15.17 12.16 -79.32
N MET A 11 14.08 12.86 -78.99
CA MET A 11 13.70 14.14 -79.62
C MET A 11 12.91 15.02 -78.64
N SER A 12 13.23 16.30 -78.68
CA SER A 12 12.80 17.40 -77.84
C SER A 12 11.41 17.93 -78.20
N CYS A 13 10.75 18.63 -77.28
CA CYS A 13 10.19 19.95 -77.56
C CYS A 13 9.87 20.72 -76.27
N ALA A 14 9.92 22.04 -76.40
CA ALA A 14 9.95 23.06 -75.36
C ALA A 14 8.55 23.45 -74.84
N ALA A 15 8.49 24.04 -73.64
CA ALA A 15 8.14 25.46 -73.45
C ALA A 15 7.60 25.75 -72.03
N ARG A 16 8.30 26.69 -71.37
CA ARG A 16 7.79 27.81 -70.55
C ARG A 16 6.72 27.54 -69.49
N GLY A 17 7.15 27.71 -68.25
CA GLY A 17 6.27 27.97 -67.11
C GLY A 17 7.09 28.32 -65.89
N ALA A 18 7.66 29.52 -65.86
CA ALA A 18 8.18 30.09 -64.63
C ALA A 18 7.00 30.31 -63.68
N SER A 19 6.99 29.60 -62.55
CA SER A 19 6.46 30.15 -61.32
C SER A 19 7.36 29.69 -60.18
N TYR A 20 8.13 30.63 -59.68
CA TYR A 20 8.79 30.57 -58.38
C TYR A 20 7.66 30.55 -57.34
N ALA A 21 7.10 29.38 -57.06
CA ALA A 21 6.33 29.23 -55.84
C ALA A 21 7.34 29.15 -54.70
N SER A 22 7.75 30.33 -54.22
CA SER A 22 8.27 30.49 -52.86
C SER A 22 7.27 29.84 -51.93
N ARG A 23 7.53 28.59 -51.53
CA ARG A 23 6.92 28.03 -50.34
C ARG A 23 7.54 28.78 -49.17
N GLU A 24 6.93 29.90 -48.83
CA GLU A 24 6.91 30.43 -47.48
C GLU A 24 6.63 29.23 -46.57
N ARG A 25 7.67 28.73 -45.90
CA ARG A 25 7.48 27.85 -44.76
C ARG A 25 6.82 28.72 -43.71
N GLY A 26 5.49 28.69 -43.68
CA GLY A 26 4.72 29.17 -42.55
C GLY A 26 5.25 28.42 -41.33
N ASP A 27 6.09 29.09 -40.57
CA ASP A 27 6.46 28.72 -39.22
C ASP A 27 5.19 28.89 -38.37
N THR A 28 4.31 27.89 -38.40
CA THR A 28 3.23 27.81 -37.42
C THR A 28 3.86 27.34 -36.12
N SER A 29 4.55 28.27 -35.46
CA SER A 29 4.87 28.19 -34.05
C SER A 29 3.54 28.15 -33.29
N THR A 30 3.02 26.93 -33.11
CA THR A 30 1.88 26.67 -32.24
C THR A 30 2.28 27.09 -30.83
N PRO A 31 1.50 27.93 -30.14
CA PRO A 31 1.86 28.37 -28.80
C PRO A 31 1.83 27.15 -27.87
N ALA A 32 2.99 26.81 -27.30
CA ALA A 32 3.07 25.86 -26.20
C ALA A 32 2.06 26.27 -25.11
N LEU A 33 1.27 25.30 -24.61
CA LEU A 33 0.26 25.57 -23.60
C LEU A 33 0.92 26.23 -22.38
N SER A 34 0.37 27.36 -21.92
CA SER A 34 0.93 28.10 -20.78
C SER A 34 1.03 27.19 -19.54
N GLY A 35 2.14 27.32 -18.79
CA GLY A 35 2.40 26.49 -17.60
C GLY A 35 1.28 26.55 -16.55
N ASP A 36 0.59 27.69 -16.44
CA ASP A 36 -0.55 27.86 -15.54
C ASP A 36 -1.76 27.03 -16.00
N THR A 37 -1.97 26.93 -17.30
CA THR A 37 -3.04 26.11 -17.89
C THR A 37 -2.76 24.62 -17.69
N LEU A 38 -1.51 24.18 -17.86
CA LEU A 38 -1.09 22.80 -17.56
C LEU A 38 -1.31 22.45 -16.09
N ARG A 39 -0.97 23.38 -15.18
CA ARG A 39 -1.15 23.19 -13.73
C ARG A 39 -2.64 23.07 -13.37
N LEU A 40 -3.50 23.88 -13.99
CA LEU A 40 -4.94 23.81 -13.81
C LEU A 40 -5.52 22.47 -14.29
N ILE A 41 -5.17 22.04 -15.50
CA ILE A 41 -5.65 20.76 -16.06
C ILE A 41 -5.22 19.59 -15.15
N LYS A 42 -3.99 19.60 -14.66
CA LYS A 42 -3.50 18.58 -13.71
C LYS A 42 -4.25 18.58 -12.38
N ALA A 43 -4.66 19.76 -11.88
CA ALA A 43 -5.52 19.86 -10.71
C ALA A 43 -6.92 19.28 -11.00
N MET A 44 -7.50 19.58 -12.15
CA MET A 44 -8.80 19.04 -12.56
C MET A 44 -8.77 17.51 -12.67
N MET A 45 -7.73 16.94 -13.28
CA MET A 45 -7.55 15.49 -13.40
C MET A 45 -7.54 14.78 -12.04
N LYS A 46 -6.92 15.40 -11.02
CA LYS A 46 -6.90 14.89 -9.65
C LYS A 46 -8.27 14.99 -8.97
N THR A 47 -8.96 16.13 -9.12
CA THR A 47 -10.28 16.34 -8.51
C THR A 47 -11.37 15.45 -9.12
N ALA A 48 -11.27 15.15 -10.42
CA ALA A 48 -12.21 14.29 -11.14
C ALA A 48 -11.96 12.78 -10.91
N LYS A 49 -11.04 12.41 -10.02
CA LYS A 49 -10.72 11.01 -9.67
C LYS A 49 -10.37 10.12 -10.87
N LEU A 50 -9.68 10.64 -11.89
CA LEU A 50 -9.24 9.84 -13.02
C LEU A 50 -8.23 8.77 -12.55
N THR A 51 -8.30 7.59 -13.16
CA THR A 51 -7.30 6.54 -12.95
C THR A 51 -5.93 6.98 -13.47
N HIS A 52 -4.85 6.43 -12.90
CA HIS A 52 -3.48 6.78 -13.31
C HIS A 52 -3.22 6.57 -14.81
N ARG A 53 -3.81 5.53 -15.40
CA ARG A 53 -3.75 5.26 -16.84
C ARG A 53 -4.41 6.36 -17.66
N GLN A 54 -5.59 6.83 -17.27
CA GLN A 54 -6.29 7.93 -17.96
C GLN A 54 -5.51 9.23 -17.83
N GLN A 55 -4.89 9.48 -16.66
CA GLN A 55 -4.04 10.64 -16.45
C GLN A 55 -2.84 10.65 -17.40
N HIS A 56 -2.15 9.51 -17.53
CA HIS A 56 -1.01 9.35 -18.43
C HIS A 56 -1.38 9.58 -19.91
N ILE A 57 -2.56 9.12 -20.35
CA ILE A 57 -3.03 9.35 -21.73
C ILE A 57 -3.24 10.85 -21.98
N LEU A 58 -3.89 11.55 -21.05
CA LEU A 58 -4.13 12.98 -21.17
C LEU A 58 -2.83 13.78 -21.10
N ASP A 59 -1.91 13.43 -20.21
CA ASP A 59 -0.59 14.08 -20.10
C ASP A 59 0.21 13.93 -21.42
N ALA A 60 0.13 12.78 -22.09
CA ALA A 60 0.74 12.59 -23.41
C ALA A 60 0.11 13.49 -24.48
N CYS A 61 -1.22 13.60 -24.49
CA CYS A 61 -1.93 14.49 -25.42
C CYS A 61 -1.68 15.99 -25.17
N LEU A 62 -1.30 16.38 -23.94
CA LEU A 62 -0.98 17.77 -23.59
C LEU A 62 0.45 18.17 -24.02
N LEU A 63 1.35 17.19 -24.13
CA LEU A 63 2.75 17.38 -24.53
C LEU A 63 2.92 17.33 -26.05
N ASP A 64 2.12 16.51 -26.74
CA ASP A 64 2.09 16.48 -28.20
C ASP A 64 1.34 17.70 -28.74
N THR A 65 2.07 18.64 -29.37
CA THR A 65 1.50 19.82 -30.06
C THR A 65 0.72 19.44 -31.33
N GLN A 66 0.68 18.15 -31.66
CA GLN A 66 -0.16 17.63 -32.71
C GLN A 66 -1.49 17.20 -32.08
N PRO A 67 -2.63 17.79 -32.48
CA PRO A 67 -3.91 17.35 -31.96
C PRO A 67 -4.05 15.84 -32.25
N PRO A 68 -4.27 14.98 -31.23
CA PRO A 68 -4.75 13.65 -31.53
C PRO A 68 -6.04 13.86 -32.32
N ALA A 69 -6.10 13.35 -33.55
CA ALA A 69 -7.34 13.37 -34.31
C ALA A 69 -8.41 12.77 -33.39
N LEU A 70 -9.36 13.61 -32.96
CA LEU A 70 -10.52 13.14 -32.20
C LEU A 70 -11.07 11.96 -33.00
N PRO A 71 -11.39 10.82 -32.36
CA PRO A 71 -12.03 9.72 -33.07
C PRO A 71 -13.33 10.26 -33.67
N THR A 72 -13.32 10.61 -34.96
CA THR A 72 -14.48 11.09 -35.73
C THR A 72 -15.48 9.97 -35.98
N SER A 73 -15.11 8.75 -35.59
CA SER A 73 -15.98 7.59 -35.56
C SER A 73 -15.97 7.04 -34.14
N PHE A 74 -17.00 7.42 -33.38
CA PHE A 74 -17.53 6.50 -32.39
C PHE A 74 -18.21 5.39 -33.20
N PRO A 75 -17.91 4.10 -32.98
CA PRO A 75 -18.78 3.08 -33.53
C PRO A 75 -20.19 3.42 -33.04
N PRO A 76 -21.22 3.47 -33.90
CA PRO A 76 -22.58 3.54 -33.40
C PRO A 76 -22.68 2.43 -32.36
N SER A 77 -23.23 2.75 -31.19
CA SER A 77 -23.49 1.78 -30.13
C SER A 77 -24.21 0.59 -30.75
N SER A 78 -23.43 -0.40 -31.15
CA SER A 78 -23.90 -1.45 -32.01
C SER A 78 -24.47 -2.50 -31.08
N LEU A 79 -25.76 -2.33 -30.84
CA LEU A 79 -26.67 -3.42 -30.52
C LEU A 79 -26.73 -4.48 -31.64
N GLN A 80 -25.87 -4.41 -32.68
CA GLN A 80 -25.67 -5.53 -33.59
C GLN A 80 -24.56 -6.41 -33.01
N CYS A 81 -24.99 -7.38 -32.20
CA CYS A 81 -24.27 -8.64 -32.10
C CYS A 81 -23.98 -9.12 -33.53
N PRO A 82 -22.74 -9.50 -33.88
CA PRO A 82 -22.51 -10.25 -35.11
C PRO A 82 -23.43 -11.48 -35.12
N PRO A 83 -23.87 -11.98 -36.30
CA PRO A 83 -24.60 -13.24 -36.35
C PRO A 83 -23.81 -14.26 -35.55
N ILE A 84 -24.48 -14.89 -34.59
CA ILE A 84 -23.93 -15.94 -33.72
C ILE A 84 -23.55 -17.09 -34.65
N SER A 85 -22.35 -17.03 -35.20
CA SER A 85 -21.61 -18.22 -35.57
C SER A 85 -21.18 -18.80 -34.23
N ASP A 86 -21.56 -20.05 -33.98
CA ASP A 86 -21.19 -20.74 -32.76
C ASP A 86 -19.70 -20.53 -32.50
N PRO A 87 -19.31 -20.02 -31.31
CA PRO A 87 -17.91 -19.88 -31.01
C PRO A 87 -17.26 -21.27 -31.15
N PRO A 88 -16.08 -21.38 -31.78
CA PRO A 88 -15.38 -22.65 -31.81
C PRO A 88 -15.23 -23.14 -30.38
N LYS A 89 -15.70 -24.37 -30.11
CA LYS A 89 -15.68 -24.97 -28.77
C LYS A 89 -14.32 -24.66 -28.13
N PRO A 90 -14.27 -23.96 -26.99
CA PRO A 90 -13.01 -23.65 -26.36
C PRO A 90 -12.30 -24.99 -26.12
N LYS A 91 -11.11 -25.16 -26.71
CA LYS A 91 -10.22 -26.25 -26.33
C LYS A 91 -10.11 -26.20 -24.80
N PRO A 92 -10.19 -27.32 -24.07
CA PRO A 92 -10.11 -27.28 -22.61
C PRO A 92 -8.81 -26.56 -22.25
N ALA A 93 -8.93 -25.31 -21.81
CA ALA A 93 -7.81 -24.57 -21.29
C ALA A 93 -7.35 -25.41 -20.10
N ARG A 94 -6.12 -25.90 -20.14
CA ARG A 94 -5.51 -26.48 -18.93
C ARG A 94 -5.46 -25.33 -17.94
N LEU A 95 -6.46 -25.27 -17.06
CA LEU A 95 -6.46 -24.36 -15.95
C LEU A 95 -5.24 -24.75 -15.13
N THR A 96 -4.16 -23.99 -15.24
CA THR A 96 -3.07 -24.06 -14.28
C THR A 96 -3.67 -23.60 -12.97
N TYR A 97 -4.05 -24.57 -12.14
CA TYR A 97 -4.48 -24.33 -10.77
C TYR A 97 -3.33 -23.65 -10.05
N ASP A 98 -3.43 -22.33 -9.89
CA ASP A 98 -2.56 -21.60 -8.97
C ASP A 98 -3.15 -21.79 -7.57
N PRO A 99 -2.51 -22.57 -6.68
CA PRO A 99 -3.00 -22.80 -5.32
C PRO A 99 -3.06 -21.50 -4.49
N LYS A 100 -2.48 -20.40 -4.97
CA LYS A 100 -2.47 -19.09 -4.31
C LYS A 100 -3.48 -18.11 -4.90
N ALA A 101 -4.19 -18.46 -5.97
CA ALA A 101 -5.22 -17.60 -6.52
C ALA A 101 -6.42 -17.52 -5.55
N PRO A 102 -6.95 -16.31 -5.29
CA PRO A 102 -8.14 -16.16 -4.45
C PRO A 102 -9.33 -16.85 -5.14
N CYS A 103 -9.75 -17.99 -4.59
CA CYS A 103 -10.90 -18.75 -5.06
C CYS A 103 -12.09 -18.57 -4.11
N ARG A 104 -13.31 -18.68 -4.64
CA ARG A 104 -14.53 -18.70 -3.82
C ARG A 104 -14.55 -20.02 -3.05
N ARG A 105 -14.71 -19.96 -1.73
CA ARG A 105 -14.86 -21.16 -0.89
C ARG A 105 -16.14 -21.91 -1.26
N THR A 106 -16.10 -23.23 -1.16
CA THR A 106 -17.29 -24.06 -1.35
C THR A 106 -18.24 -23.91 -0.16
N TYR A 107 -19.50 -24.29 -0.34
CA TYR A 107 -20.49 -24.30 0.76
C TYR A 107 -20.00 -25.16 1.93
N GLU A 108 -19.47 -26.35 1.66
CA GLU A 108 -18.94 -27.25 2.69
C GLU A 108 -17.79 -26.63 3.48
N ASP A 109 -16.89 -25.90 2.81
CA ASP A 109 -15.77 -25.22 3.47
C ASP A 109 -16.26 -24.09 4.39
N ILE A 110 -17.29 -23.35 3.96
CA ILE A 110 -17.88 -22.28 4.77
C ILE A 110 -18.58 -22.88 6.01
N VAL A 111 -19.34 -23.96 5.85
CA VAL A 111 -19.98 -24.66 6.97
C VAL A 111 -18.92 -25.23 7.93
N ARG A 112 -17.88 -25.88 7.40
CA ARG A 112 -16.78 -26.44 8.21
C ARG A 112 -16.01 -25.37 8.99
N SER A 113 -15.89 -24.17 8.43
CA SER A 113 -15.23 -23.04 9.10
C SER A 113 -16.01 -22.50 10.31
N GLY A 114 -17.25 -22.94 10.54
CA GLY A 114 -18.08 -22.45 11.64
C GLY A 114 -18.62 -21.04 11.41
N ALA A 115 -18.51 -20.49 10.21
CA ALA A 115 -18.94 -19.12 9.90
C ALA A 115 -20.43 -18.82 10.15
N TYR A 116 -21.27 -19.86 10.21
CA TYR A 116 -22.69 -19.75 10.54
C TYR A 116 -23.00 -19.91 12.03
N GLN A 117 -22.00 -20.22 12.86
CA GLN A 117 -22.18 -20.32 14.30
C GLN A 117 -22.29 -18.90 14.87
N VAL A 118 -23.27 -18.68 15.74
CA VAL A 118 -23.44 -17.40 16.44
C VAL A 118 -22.40 -17.36 17.56
N ASP A 119 -21.52 -16.35 17.53
CA ASP A 119 -20.55 -16.14 18.60
C ASP A 119 -21.27 -16.01 19.95
N ALA A 120 -20.80 -16.77 20.94
CA ALA A 120 -21.32 -16.65 22.29
C ALA A 120 -21.04 -15.23 22.81
N PHE A 121 -22.07 -14.58 23.37
CA PHE A 121 -21.91 -13.28 24.00
C PHE A 121 -20.90 -13.38 25.16
N ARG A 122 -19.77 -12.71 25.00
CA ARG A 122 -18.74 -12.57 26.04
C ARG A 122 -18.85 -11.17 26.62
N PRO A 123 -19.54 -10.97 27.77
CA PRO A 123 -19.58 -9.66 28.39
C PRO A 123 -18.15 -9.22 28.69
N THR A 124 -17.74 -8.10 28.12
CA THR A 124 -16.50 -7.44 28.52
C THR A 124 -16.69 -6.84 29.90
N PRO A 125 -15.71 -6.94 30.81
CA PRO A 125 -15.75 -6.20 32.06
C PRO A 125 -15.95 -4.71 31.75
N LYS A 126 -17.10 -4.16 32.14
CA LYS A 126 -17.38 -2.74 32.03
C LYS A 126 -16.97 -2.08 33.33
N ARG A 127 -16.28 -0.94 33.24
CA ARG A 127 -15.99 -0.08 34.38
C ARG A 127 -17.31 0.30 35.06
N ASP A 128 -17.36 0.26 36.39
CA ASP A 128 -18.53 0.72 37.12
C ASP A 128 -18.73 2.22 36.90
N SER A 129 -19.82 2.57 36.24
CA SER A 129 -20.19 3.95 35.91
C SER A 129 -20.86 4.69 37.08
N SER A 130 -21.10 4.02 38.21
CA SER A 130 -21.77 4.60 39.38
C SER A 130 -21.05 5.84 39.92
N ILE A 131 -19.72 5.80 39.99
CA ILE A 131 -18.86 6.90 40.47
C ILE A 131 -18.93 8.09 39.50
N GLU A 132 -18.80 7.83 38.19
CA GLU A 132 -18.83 8.87 37.16
C GLU A 132 -20.22 9.54 37.07
N LYS A 133 -21.29 8.73 37.19
CA LYS A 133 -22.67 9.25 37.25
C LYS A 133 -22.89 10.14 38.47
N ARG A 134 -22.38 9.74 39.64
CA ARG A 134 -22.47 10.53 40.88
C ARG A 134 -21.72 11.86 40.75
N LYS A 135 -20.48 11.82 40.23
CA LYS A 135 -19.68 13.03 39.96
C LYS A 135 -20.41 13.98 39.00
N LEU A 136 -20.97 13.46 37.92
CA LEU A 136 -21.73 14.25 36.95
C LEU A 136 -23.01 14.84 37.56
N GLN A 137 -23.75 14.06 38.34
CA GLN A 137 -24.95 14.52 39.03
C GLN A 137 -24.63 15.66 40.00
N ASN A 138 -23.57 15.53 40.79
CA ASN A 138 -23.12 16.58 41.72
C ASN A 138 -22.69 17.85 40.97
N LEU A 139 -21.98 17.69 39.84
CA LEU A 139 -21.60 18.81 38.97
C LEU A 139 -22.83 19.51 38.39
N MET A 140 -23.84 18.76 37.91
CA MET A 140 -25.07 19.34 37.37
C MET A 140 -25.92 20.03 38.44
N ALA A 141 -25.96 19.48 39.65
CA ALA A 141 -26.75 20.03 40.74
C ALA A 141 -26.10 21.28 41.36
N THR A 142 -24.78 21.26 41.55
CA THR A 142 -24.04 22.25 42.37
C THR A 142 -23.16 23.18 41.53
N GLY A 143 -22.97 22.87 40.24
CA GLY A 143 -22.11 23.64 39.32
C GLY A 143 -20.60 23.53 39.60
N LYS A 144 -20.20 22.73 40.59
CA LYS A 144 -18.81 22.47 40.96
C LYS A 144 -18.56 20.97 40.92
N PRO A 145 -17.42 20.50 40.38
CA PRO A 145 -17.04 19.11 40.58
C PRO A 145 -16.88 18.92 42.09
N SER A 146 -17.51 17.90 42.67
CA SER A 146 -17.29 17.53 44.07
C SER A 146 -15.81 17.23 44.23
N GLY A 147 -15.06 18.20 44.77
CA GLY A 147 -13.70 18.01 45.21
C GLY A 147 -13.76 17.12 46.45
N ASP A 148 -12.99 16.03 46.39
CA ASP A 148 -12.28 15.46 47.53
C ASP A 148 -13.07 15.19 48.83
N ASP A 149 -14.33 14.76 48.72
CA ASP A 149 -15.05 14.14 49.84
C ASP A 149 -15.64 12.80 49.35
N ASP A 150 -14.83 11.76 49.45
CA ASP A 150 -15.16 10.52 50.16
C ASP A 150 -13.98 9.55 49.97
N ASP A 151 -13.26 9.36 51.07
CA ASP A 151 -12.50 8.16 51.33
C ASP A 151 -13.34 6.90 51.03
N ASP A 152 -12.61 5.83 50.69
CA ASP A 152 -13.03 4.43 50.84
C ASP A 152 -13.94 3.77 49.79
N ASP A 153 -13.62 3.87 48.50
CA ASP A 153 -13.93 2.76 47.56
C ASP A 153 -12.99 2.66 46.34
N ASP A 154 -11.77 3.22 46.42
CA ASP A 154 -10.71 2.97 45.43
C ASP A 154 -9.43 2.37 46.06
N LYS A 155 -9.62 1.62 47.16
CA LYS A 155 -8.64 0.62 47.64
C LYS A 155 -8.71 -0.70 46.85
N SER A 156 -9.29 -0.69 45.64
CA SER A 156 -9.17 -1.80 44.68
C SER A 156 -8.71 -1.35 43.29
N ALA A 157 -8.06 -0.20 43.17
CA ALA A 157 -6.86 -0.19 42.36
C ALA A 157 -5.87 -1.09 43.10
N ALA A 158 -5.96 -2.41 42.84
CA ALA A 158 -4.83 -3.29 43.05
C ALA A 158 -3.61 -2.49 42.58
N PRO A 159 -2.54 -2.41 43.37
CA PRO A 159 -1.30 -1.97 42.79
C PRO A 159 -1.19 -2.79 41.51
N ARG A 160 -1.01 -2.13 40.36
CA ARG A 160 -0.19 -2.78 39.35
C ARG A 160 0.96 -3.36 40.18
N PRO A 161 1.37 -4.63 40.03
CA PRO A 161 2.68 -5.01 40.51
C PRO A 161 3.68 -4.18 39.68
N HIS A 162 3.77 -2.89 39.95
CA HIS A 162 5.02 -2.22 40.13
C HIS A 162 5.64 -3.08 41.21
N SER A 163 6.47 -4.00 40.74
CA SER A 163 7.35 -4.79 41.55
C SER A 163 8.16 -3.79 42.36
N TYR A 164 7.61 -3.33 43.49
CA TYR A 164 8.34 -2.69 44.54
C TYR A 164 9.03 -3.85 45.24
N TYR A 165 10.09 -4.35 44.59
CA TYR A 165 11.15 -4.96 45.36
C TYR A 165 11.64 -3.86 46.31
N PRO A 166 11.74 -4.12 47.61
CA PRO A 166 12.52 -3.28 48.50
C PRO A 166 13.89 -3.10 47.85
N HIS A 167 14.19 -1.87 47.43
CA HIS A 167 15.53 -1.56 46.94
C HIS A 167 16.40 -1.38 48.17
N ASP A 168 16.96 -2.50 48.64
CA ASP A 168 18.15 -2.45 49.48
C ASP A 168 19.28 -1.87 48.61
N ASP A 169 19.83 -0.73 49.04
CA ASP A 169 20.95 0.01 48.43
C ASP A 169 22.30 -0.74 48.43
N ALA A 170 22.24 -2.08 48.43
CA ALA A 170 23.38 -3.00 48.39
C ALA A 170 23.43 -3.91 47.14
N ASP A 171 22.35 -4.07 46.37
CA ASP A 171 22.23 -5.14 45.34
C ASP A 171 22.13 -4.63 43.88
N TYR A 172 22.34 -3.34 43.64
CA TYR A 172 22.06 -2.69 42.36
C TYR A 172 22.95 -3.14 41.19
N GLU A 173 24.13 -3.72 41.46
CA GLU A 173 25.03 -4.21 40.40
C GLU A 173 24.71 -5.65 39.94
N ASP A 174 24.01 -6.45 40.75
CA ASP A 174 23.59 -7.82 40.36
C ASP A 174 22.37 -7.81 39.42
N ASP A 175 21.62 -6.70 39.38
CA ASP A 175 20.35 -6.62 38.66
C ASP A 175 20.51 -6.27 37.16
N GLU A 176 21.53 -5.50 36.77
CA GLU A 176 21.80 -5.21 35.34
C GLU A 176 22.24 -6.49 34.60
N PHE A 177 23.12 -7.27 35.23
CA PHE A 177 23.61 -8.53 34.67
C PHE A 177 22.47 -9.55 34.54
N GLY A 178 21.66 -9.74 35.60
CA GLY A 178 20.50 -10.62 35.57
C GLY A 178 19.46 -10.22 34.51
N ARG A 179 19.15 -8.93 34.43
CA ARG A 179 18.20 -8.39 33.43
C ARG A 179 18.68 -8.59 32.00
N LEU A 180 19.94 -8.28 31.70
CA LEU A 180 20.51 -8.46 30.36
C LEU A 180 20.53 -9.94 29.94
N LEU A 181 20.82 -10.85 30.88
CA LEU A 181 20.77 -12.29 30.65
C LEU A 181 19.34 -12.76 30.32
N ALA A 182 18.34 -12.25 31.04
CA ALA A 182 16.94 -12.53 30.77
C ALA A 182 16.51 -12.03 29.38
N GLU A 183 16.91 -10.80 29.01
CA GLU A 183 16.57 -10.23 27.70
C GLU A 183 17.24 -10.99 26.54
N VAL A 184 18.49 -11.43 26.71
CA VAL A 184 19.16 -12.31 25.72
C VAL A 184 18.40 -13.63 25.55
N ARG A 185 17.88 -14.20 26.63
CA ARG A 185 17.10 -15.44 26.59
C ARG A 185 15.78 -15.24 25.83
N GLU A 186 15.03 -14.21 26.19
CA GLU A 186 13.76 -13.85 25.53
C GLU A 186 13.96 -13.62 24.03
N ARG A 187 15.01 -12.89 23.62
CA ARG A 187 15.30 -12.64 22.20
C ARG A 187 15.68 -13.91 21.44
N LYS A 188 16.38 -14.85 22.08
CA LYS A 188 16.68 -16.17 21.49
C LYS A 188 15.42 -17.02 21.33
N GLU A 189 14.55 -17.04 22.35
CA GLU A 189 13.26 -17.74 22.31
C GLU A 189 12.38 -17.19 21.19
N TRP A 190 12.22 -15.86 21.14
CA TRP A 190 11.47 -15.20 20.07
C TRP A 190 12.01 -15.54 18.67
N LEU A 191 13.33 -15.57 18.50
CA LEU A 191 13.96 -15.90 17.22
C LEU A 191 13.69 -17.36 16.82
N ASN A 192 13.71 -18.29 17.77
CA ASN A 192 13.33 -19.69 17.54
C ASN A 192 11.84 -19.81 17.20
N ASP A 193 10.95 -19.19 17.97
CA ASP A 193 9.50 -19.23 17.75
C ASP A 193 9.15 -18.69 16.36
N MET A 194 9.73 -17.56 15.96
CA MET A 194 9.50 -16.98 14.62
C MET A 194 10.06 -17.85 13.50
N LYS A 195 11.15 -18.56 13.75
CA LYS A 195 11.75 -19.49 12.79
C LYS A 195 10.89 -20.74 12.61
N ASP A 196 10.37 -21.29 13.70
CA ASP A 196 9.50 -22.46 13.71
C ASP A 196 8.14 -22.17 13.05
N LEU A 197 7.63 -20.95 13.25
CA LEU A 197 6.44 -20.45 12.56
C LEU A 197 6.68 -20.11 11.08
N GLY A 198 7.93 -20.14 10.60
CA GLY A 198 8.30 -19.74 9.24
C GLY A 198 8.02 -18.25 8.93
N ALA A 199 7.79 -17.44 9.97
CA ALA A 199 7.45 -16.03 9.87
C ALA A 199 8.68 -15.10 10.02
N LEU A 200 9.85 -15.67 10.34
CA LEU A 200 11.09 -14.92 10.51
C LEU A 200 11.55 -14.29 9.19
N LYS A 201 11.54 -12.96 9.13
CA LYS A 201 12.11 -12.21 8.01
C LYS A 201 13.62 -12.04 8.22
N ARG A 202 14.39 -11.96 7.13
CA ARG A 202 15.85 -11.73 7.19
C ARG A 202 16.21 -10.46 7.94
N GLU A 203 15.44 -9.39 7.74
CA GLU A 203 15.67 -8.10 8.40
C GLU A 203 15.47 -8.18 9.92
N ASP A 204 14.48 -8.96 10.35
CA ASP A 204 14.21 -9.16 11.76
C ASP A 204 15.24 -10.09 12.40
N GLU A 205 15.70 -11.11 11.67
CA GLU A 205 16.81 -11.99 12.08
C GLU A 205 18.11 -11.21 12.28
N THR A 206 18.49 -10.36 11.32
CA THR A 206 19.73 -9.55 11.42
C THR A 206 19.65 -8.51 12.54
N ARG A 207 18.49 -7.85 12.73
CA ARG A 207 18.29 -6.92 13.86
C ARG A 207 18.40 -7.63 15.20
N THR A 208 17.70 -8.75 15.36
CA THR A 208 17.62 -9.47 16.64
C THR A 208 18.96 -10.11 17.01
N THR A 209 19.69 -10.64 16.03
CA THR A 209 21.05 -11.17 16.25
C THR A 209 22.03 -10.07 16.65
N ALA A 210 21.95 -8.89 16.04
CA ALA A 210 22.76 -7.73 16.44
C ALA A 210 22.41 -7.26 17.88
N GLU A 211 21.13 -7.23 18.23
CA GLU A 211 20.65 -6.92 19.58
C GLU A 211 21.16 -7.90 20.64
N ILE A 212 21.18 -9.20 20.32
CA ILE A 212 21.75 -10.25 21.18
C ILE A 212 23.25 -10.02 21.34
N ALA A 213 23.98 -9.75 20.26
CA ALA A 213 25.42 -9.51 20.30
C ALA A 213 25.79 -8.29 21.15
N LEU A 214 25.02 -7.19 21.04
CA LEU A 214 25.21 -5.98 21.83
C LEU A 214 25.07 -6.27 23.34
N ARG A 215 24.03 -7.01 23.73
CA ARG A 215 23.76 -7.35 25.14
C ARG A 215 24.77 -8.33 25.70
N LEU A 216 25.22 -9.30 24.90
CA LEU A 216 26.32 -10.20 25.28
C LEU A 216 27.62 -9.42 25.52
N SER A 217 27.95 -8.47 24.66
CA SER A 217 29.14 -7.62 24.86
C SER A 217 29.05 -6.78 26.14
N ARG A 218 27.85 -6.24 26.44
CA ARG A 218 27.60 -5.54 27.71
C ARG A 218 27.74 -6.45 28.92
N LEU A 219 27.19 -7.67 28.86
CA LEU A 219 27.35 -8.69 29.90
C LEU A 219 28.84 -9.04 30.13
N GLU A 220 29.63 -9.17 29.07
CA GLU A 220 31.07 -9.41 29.18
C GLU A 220 31.82 -8.25 29.84
N GLN A 221 31.43 -7.01 29.57
CA GLN A 221 32.01 -5.83 30.23
C GLN A 221 31.70 -5.83 31.73
N LEU A 222 30.44 -6.09 32.10
CA LEU A 222 30.02 -6.20 33.50
C LEU A 222 30.72 -7.35 34.21
N HIS A 223 30.89 -8.49 33.53
CA HIS A 223 31.62 -9.62 34.09
C HIS A 223 33.09 -9.31 34.34
N LYS A 224 33.77 -8.62 33.41
CA LYS A 224 35.18 -8.22 33.55
C LYS A 224 35.39 -7.11 34.59
N ALA A 225 34.38 -6.28 34.82
CA ALA A 225 34.41 -5.22 35.81
C ALA A 225 34.18 -5.74 37.25
N ARG A 226 33.62 -6.95 37.40
CA ARG A 226 33.50 -7.62 38.69
C ARG A 226 34.89 -8.16 39.12
N PRO A 227 35.39 -7.79 40.32
CA PRO A 227 36.70 -8.20 40.83
C PRO A 227 36.79 -9.70 41.16
#